data_AF-A0A7M3Y167-F1
#
_entry.id   AF-A0A7M3Y167-F1
#
_cell.length_a   1.000
_cell.length_b   1.000
_cell.length_c   1.000
_cell.angle_alpha   90.00
_cell.angle_beta   90.00
_cell.angle_gamma   90.00
#
_symmetry.space_group_name_H-M   'P 1'
#
loop_
_entity.id
_entity.type
_entity.pdbx_description
1 polymer ?
#
loop_
_entity_poly.entity_id
_entity_poly.type
_entity_poly.pdbx_seq_one_letter_code
_entity_poly.pdbx_strand_id
1 'polypeptide(L)'
;MQPWNIDPRPDRQGPRSIAVLLFIGAVLLGLAGLDALQHGALEDLPAGQVEMTIETPNLNDEIEVTPEQYQAFHDEARESGAYAWRGWSLVLGMSFVALGSIGLFLLKPWGPRLSTVGAAVALVGGSVGGLRFQSAATSTMEGMLVDTQTYLALACSVMTGLCLSMAVLPLFNHRARLALFPEEE
;
A
#
# COMPACT_ATOMS: atom_id res chain seq x y z
N MET A 1 -38.18 -32.12 -10.10
CA MET A 1 -36.85 -31.62 -9.69
C MET A 1 -36.09 -31.27 -10.96
N GLN A 2 -35.73 -30.00 -11.16
CA GLN A 2 -34.96 -29.62 -12.35
C GLN A 2 -33.52 -30.14 -12.17
N PRO A 3 -32.95 -30.89 -13.14
CA PRO A 3 -31.64 -31.54 -13.01
C PRO A 3 -30.45 -30.56 -12.93
N TRP A 4 -30.71 -29.26 -12.97
CA TRP A 4 -29.73 -28.18 -12.98
C TRP A 4 -29.68 -27.38 -11.67
N ASN A 5 -30.51 -27.71 -10.68
CA ASN A 5 -30.52 -27.03 -9.39
C ASN A 5 -29.52 -27.71 -8.44
N ILE A 6 -28.22 -27.49 -8.68
CA ILE A 6 -27.15 -27.92 -7.78
C ILE A 6 -26.89 -26.77 -6.82
N ASP A 7 -27.18 -26.96 -5.53
CA ASP A 7 -26.84 -25.96 -4.52
C ASP A 7 -25.32 -25.72 -4.53
N PRO A 8 -24.88 -24.45 -4.64
CA PRO A 8 -23.47 -24.13 -4.75
C PRO A 8 -22.73 -24.50 -3.46
N ARG A 9 -21.78 -25.44 -3.56
CA ARG A 9 -20.97 -25.86 -2.40
C ARG A 9 -20.11 -24.69 -1.88
N PRO A 10 -20.09 -24.44 -0.54
CA PRO A 10 -19.24 -23.43 0.07
C PRO A 10 -17.76 -23.60 -0.32
N ASP A 11 -17.10 -22.50 -0.69
CA ASP A 11 -15.65 -22.47 -0.94
C ASP A 11 -14.90 -21.90 0.26
N ARG A 12 -14.15 -22.78 0.94
CA ARG A 12 -13.33 -22.43 2.10
C ARG A 12 -11.87 -22.17 1.73
N GLN A 13 -11.40 -22.68 0.60
CA GLN A 13 -9.99 -22.61 0.21
C GLN A 13 -9.68 -21.25 -0.42
N GLY A 14 -10.57 -20.75 -1.30
CA GLY A 14 -10.41 -19.44 -1.94
C GLY A 14 -10.18 -18.30 -0.93
N PRO A 15 -11.08 -18.10 0.05
CA PRO A 15 -10.90 -17.08 1.09
C PRO A 15 -9.61 -17.23 1.90
N ARG A 16 -9.18 -18.47 2.20
CA ARG A 16 -7.94 -18.73 2.94
C ARG A 16 -6.70 -18.38 2.14
N SER A 17 -6.66 -18.71 0.86
CA SER A 17 -5.54 -18.32 -0.02
C SER A 17 -5.44 -16.80 -0.15
N ILE A 18 -6.58 -16.12 -0.33
CA ILE A 18 -6.65 -14.65 -0.35
C ILE A 18 -6.14 -14.06 0.96
N ALA A 19 -6.52 -14.64 2.11
CA ALA A 19 -6.05 -14.18 3.42
C ALA A 19 -4.52 -14.21 3.54
N VAL A 20 -3.86 -15.28 3.07
CA VAL A 20 -2.39 -15.37 3.10
C VAL A 20 -1.75 -14.28 2.24
N LEU A 21 -2.25 -14.06 1.03
CA LEU A 21 -1.75 -13.01 0.13
C LEU A 21 -1.94 -11.61 0.72
N LEU A 22 -3.11 -11.35 1.31
CA LEU A 22 -3.40 -10.09 1.99
C LEU A 22 -2.49 -9.86 3.18
N PHE A 23 -2.21 -10.90 3.98
CA PHE A 23 -1.31 -10.79 5.13
C PHE A 23 0.11 -10.43 4.69
N ILE A 24 0.64 -11.10 3.67
CA ILE A 24 1.98 -10.79 3.13
C ILE A 24 2.02 -9.37 2.56
N GLY A 25 1.02 -8.99 1.76
CA GLY A 25 0.91 -7.64 1.22
C GLY A 25 0.83 -6.58 2.31
N ALA A 26 0.08 -6.86 3.39
CA ALA A 26 -0.05 -5.96 4.53
C ALA A 26 1.28 -5.76 5.27
N VAL A 27 2.05 -6.81 5.46
CA VAL A 27 3.38 -6.69 6.08
C VAL A 27 4.30 -5.83 5.21
N LEU A 28 4.40 -6.12 3.91
CA LEU A 28 5.29 -5.39 3.00
C LEU A 28 4.92 -3.90 2.90
N LEU A 29 3.65 -3.59 2.69
CA LEU A 29 3.17 -2.21 2.59
C LEU A 29 3.19 -1.48 3.94
N GLY A 30 2.98 -2.20 5.05
CA GLY A 30 3.11 -1.67 6.39
C GLY A 30 4.55 -1.26 6.71
N LEU A 31 5.55 -2.07 6.28
CA LEU A 31 6.97 -1.72 6.40
C LEU A 31 7.33 -0.50 5.54
N ALA A 32 6.79 -0.38 4.33
CA ALA A 32 6.97 0.82 3.50
C ALA A 32 6.36 2.08 4.15
N GLY A 33 5.24 1.91 4.87
CA GLY A 33 4.67 2.99 5.69
C GLY A 33 5.56 3.37 6.87
N LEU A 34 6.13 2.38 7.56
CA LEU A 34 7.06 2.63 8.67
C LEU A 34 8.33 3.34 8.20
N ASP A 35 8.89 2.91 7.07
CA ASP A 35 10.04 3.55 6.44
C ASP A 35 9.77 5.03 6.13
N ALA A 36 8.58 5.35 5.61
CA ALA A 36 8.17 6.74 5.40
C ALA A 36 8.10 7.55 6.70
N LEU A 37 7.58 6.97 7.80
CA LEU A 37 7.57 7.64 9.10
C LEU A 37 8.97 7.86 9.66
N GLN A 38 9.87 6.90 9.46
CA GLN A 38 11.26 7.02 9.91
C GLN A 38 12.00 8.12 9.16
N HIS A 39 11.87 8.17 7.83
CA HIS A 39 12.46 9.24 7.03
C HIS A 39 11.85 10.60 7.38
N GLY A 40 10.52 10.70 7.52
CA GLY A 40 9.87 11.96 7.90
C GLY A 40 10.19 12.46 9.31
N ALA A 41 10.79 11.61 10.17
CA ALA A 41 11.24 12.00 11.50
C ALA A 41 12.67 12.57 11.51
N LEU A 42 13.42 12.41 10.40
CA LEU A 42 14.72 13.04 10.23
C LEU A 42 14.52 14.50 9.85
N GLU A 43 15.39 15.37 10.39
CA GLU A 43 15.45 16.76 9.97
C GLU A 43 16.27 16.87 8.69
N ASP A 44 17.46 16.28 8.70
CA ASP A 44 18.31 16.12 7.53
C ASP A 44 18.61 14.65 7.24
N LEU A 45 18.76 14.32 5.96
CA LEU A 45 19.25 13.00 5.57
C LEU A 45 20.77 12.95 5.77
N PRO A 46 21.32 11.82 6.28
CA PRO A 46 22.77 11.66 6.38
C PRO A 46 23.44 11.85 5.03
N ALA A 47 24.49 12.68 4.96
CA ALA A 47 25.18 13.01 3.71
C ALA A 47 25.60 11.77 2.89
N GLY A 48 26.16 10.75 3.56
CA GLY A 48 26.54 9.50 2.89
C GLY A 48 25.35 8.68 2.35
N GLN A 49 24.15 8.85 2.88
CA GLN A 49 22.93 8.24 2.34
C GLN A 49 22.43 9.01 1.12
N VAL A 50 22.44 10.34 1.18
CA VAL A 50 22.06 11.20 0.04
C VAL A 50 22.94 10.93 -1.16
N GLU A 51 24.26 10.95 -0.96
CA GLU A 51 25.24 10.76 -2.04
C GLU A 51 25.11 9.38 -2.70
N MET A 52 24.94 8.32 -1.90
CA MET A 52 24.67 6.97 -2.42
C MET A 52 23.34 6.89 -3.19
N THR A 53 22.33 7.65 -2.78
CA THR A 53 21.00 7.61 -3.40
C THR A 53 20.98 8.33 -4.76
N ILE A 54 21.75 9.41 -4.90
CA ILE A 54 21.81 10.20 -6.14
C ILE A 54 22.87 9.72 -7.13
N GLU A 55 23.91 9.00 -6.68
CA GLU A 55 25.02 8.55 -7.53
C GLU A 55 24.55 7.74 -8.74
N THR A 56 23.72 6.70 -8.52
CA THR A 56 23.26 5.85 -9.62
C THR A 56 22.32 6.59 -10.59
N PRO A 57 21.31 7.34 -10.14
CA PRO A 57 20.51 8.17 -11.03
C PRO A 57 21.32 9.17 -11.85
N ASN A 58 22.24 9.90 -11.23
CA ASN A 58 23.06 10.91 -11.91
C ASN A 58 23.98 10.31 -12.98
N LEU A 59 24.48 9.08 -12.78
CA LEU A 59 25.28 8.38 -13.79
C LEU A 59 24.47 7.97 -15.04
N ASN A 60 23.14 7.89 -14.92
CA ASN A 60 22.25 7.40 -15.97
C ASN A 60 21.38 8.50 -16.59
N ASP A 61 21.60 9.76 -16.22
CA ASP A 61 20.84 10.91 -16.69
C ASP A 61 21.78 12.03 -17.17
N GLU A 62 21.27 12.90 -18.02
CA GLU A 62 22.01 14.10 -18.48
C GLU A 62 21.90 15.26 -17.48
N ILE A 63 20.92 15.19 -16.58
CA ILE A 63 20.66 16.18 -15.53
C ILE A 63 21.12 15.61 -14.18
N GLU A 64 22.20 16.16 -13.64
CA GLU A 64 22.70 15.78 -12.32
C GLU A 64 21.92 16.51 -11.21
N VAL A 65 21.46 15.75 -10.21
CA VAL A 65 20.88 16.29 -8.98
C VAL A 65 21.97 16.42 -7.92
N THR A 66 22.11 17.61 -7.34
CA THR A 66 23.07 17.83 -6.25
C THR A 66 22.54 17.33 -4.91
N PRO A 67 23.41 17.02 -3.93
CA PRO A 67 22.97 16.69 -2.56
C PRO A 67 22.05 17.74 -1.95
N GLU A 68 22.30 19.02 -2.22
CA GLU A 68 21.48 20.13 -1.72
C GLU A 68 20.08 20.12 -2.34
N GLN A 69 19.95 19.80 -3.63
CA GLN A 69 18.65 19.66 -4.28
C GLN A 69 17.86 18.46 -3.72
N TYR A 70 18.55 17.35 -3.45
CA TYR A 70 17.93 16.18 -2.83
C TYR A 70 17.51 16.44 -1.38
N GLN A 71 18.29 17.23 -0.64
CA GLN A 71 17.91 17.68 0.70
C GLN A 71 16.70 18.62 0.66
N ALA A 72 16.65 19.57 -0.30
CA ALA A 72 15.48 20.42 -0.50
C ALA A 72 14.21 19.61 -0.84
N PHE A 73 14.33 18.55 -1.64
CA PHE A 73 13.24 17.59 -1.85
C PHE A 73 12.77 16.95 -0.54
N HIS A 74 13.71 16.48 0.29
CA HIS A 74 13.38 15.87 1.57
C HIS A 74 12.62 16.83 2.48
N ASP A 75 13.08 18.07 2.58
CA ASP A 75 12.45 19.12 3.38
C ASP A 75 11.05 19.45 2.87
N GLU A 76 10.88 19.68 1.56
CA GLU A 76 9.56 19.93 0.96
C GLU A 76 8.61 18.73 1.15
N ALA A 77 9.09 17.49 1.03
CA ALA A 77 8.30 16.30 1.29
C ALA A 77 7.89 16.17 2.77
N ARG A 78 8.72 16.63 3.70
CA ARG A 78 8.43 16.67 5.14
C ARG A 78 7.45 17.77 5.48
N GLU A 79 7.66 19.00 5.01
CA GLU A 79 6.80 20.17 5.24
C GLU A 79 5.41 20.00 4.62
N SER A 80 5.35 19.48 3.39
CA SER A 80 4.08 19.12 2.75
C SER A 80 3.37 17.96 3.46
N GLY A 81 4.01 17.29 4.41
CA GLY A 81 3.47 16.15 5.15
C GLY A 81 3.34 14.88 4.31
N ALA A 82 4.06 14.76 3.19
CA ALA A 82 4.04 13.58 2.32
C ALA A 82 4.39 12.30 3.09
N TYR A 83 5.45 12.35 3.90
CA TYR A 83 5.89 11.26 4.77
C TYR A 83 4.80 10.85 5.77
N ALA A 84 4.18 11.82 6.45
CA ALA A 84 3.14 11.54 7.45
C ALA A 84 1.88 10.92 6.81
N TRP A 85 1.41 11.48 5.68
CA TRP A 85 0.25 10.96 4.96
C TRP A 85 0.47 9.54 4.46
N ARG A 86 1.61 9.29 3.81
CA ARG A 86 1.96 7.95 3.31
C ARG A 86 2.16 6.99 4.48
N GLY A 87 2.90 7.40 5.49
CA GLY A 87 3.28 6.56 6.62
C GLY A 87 2.09 6.10 7.45
N TRP A 88 1.31 7.04 7.99
CA TRP A 88 0.19 6.70 8.87
C TRP A 88 -0.92 5.95 8.15
N SER A 89 -1.23 6.31 6.90
CA SER A 89 -2.28 5.62 6.14
C SER A 89 -1.91 4.18 5.81
N LEU A 90 -0.65 3.92 5.42
CA LEU A 90 -0.17 2.57 5.15
C LEU A 90 -0.06 1.77 6.45
N VAL A 91 0.52 2.31 7.52
CA VAL A 91 0.66 1.58 8.80
C VAL A 91 -0.71 1.24 9.38
N LEU A 92 -1.61 2.20 9.52
CA LEU A 92 -2.94 1.96 10.10
C LEU A 92 -3.80 1.10 9.18
N GLY A 93 -3.83 1.42 7.89
CA GLY A 93 -4.60 0.67 6.89
C GLY A 93 -4.14 -0.78 6.79
N MET A 94 -2.84 -1.03 6.68
CA MET A 94 -2.30 -2.38 6.61
C MET A 94 -2.39 -3.15 7.92
N SER A 95 -2.38 -2.47 9.08
CA SER A 95 -2.70 -3.13 10.36
C SER A 95 -4.11 -3.70 10.36
N PHE A 96 -5.09 -2.96 9.81
CA PHE A 96 -6.45 -3.47 9.64
C PHE A 96 -6.52 -4.59 8.60
N VAL A 97 -5.76 -4.51 7.50
CA VAL A 97 -5.67 -5.60 6.52
C VAL A 97 -5.09 -6.87 7.17
N ALA A 98 -4.02 -6.75 7.96
CA ALA A 98 -3.40 -7.89 8.63
C ALA A 98 -4.36 -8.55 9.63
N LEU A 99 -5.01 -7.77 10.50
CA LEU A 99 -6.02 -8.31 11.43
C LEU A 99 -7.22 -8.91 10.68
N GLY A 100 -7.69 -8.23 9.63
CA GLY A 100 -8.78 -8.70 8.79
C GLY A 100 -8.42 -10.00 8.05
N SER A 101 -7.17 -10.16 7.62
CA SER A 101 -6.70 -11.39 6.98
C SER A 101 -6.68 -12.58 7.95
N ILE A 102 -6.36 -12.37 9.23
CA ILE A 102 -6.47 -13.42 10.25
C ILE A 102 -7.95 -13.83 10.38
N GLY A 103 -8.85 -12.84 10.48
CA GLY A 103 -10.30 -13.10 10.50
C GLY A 103 -10.78 -13.86 9.26
N LEU A 104 -10.33 -13.47 8.07
CA LEU A 104 -10.68 -14.10 6.79
C LEU A 104 -10.16 -15.53 6.69
N PHE A 105 -8.94 -15.80 7.16
CA PHE A 105 -8.37 -17.15 7.22
C PHE A 105 -9.18 -18.09 8.12
N LEU A 106 -9.66 -17.55 9.25
CA LEU A 106 -10.56 -18.22 10.19
C LEU A 106 -12.02 -18.27 9.69
N LEU A 107 -12.28 -17.80 8.46
CA LEU A 107 -13.61 -17.73 7.83
C LEU A 107 -14.62 -16.92 8.67
N LYS A 108 -14.15 -15.87 9.34
CA LYS A 108 -15.00 -14.97 10.11
C LYS A 108 -15.52 -13.82 9.21
N PRO A 109 -16.81 -13.47 9.31
CA PRO A 109 -17.44 -12.46 8.45
C PRO A 109 -16.89 -11.04 8.63
N TRP A 110 -16.32 -10.73 9.79
CA TRP A 110 -15.68 -9.44 10.04
C TRP A 110 -14.33 -9.29 9.33
N GLY A 111 -13.65 -10.40 9.01
CA GLY A 111 -12.32 -10.41 8.39
C GLY A 111 -12.26 -9.65 7.07
N PRO A 112 -13.02 -10.05 6.03
CA PRO A 112 -12.99 -9.36 4.73
C PRO A 112 -13.51 -7.92 4.80
N ARG A 113 -14.45 -7.62 5.71
CA ARG A 113 -14.93 -6.25 5.93
C ARG A 113 -13.82 -5.35 6.48
N LEU A 114 -13.11 -5.81 7.51
CA LEU A 114 -12.00 -5.07 8.10
C LEU A 114 -10.85 -4.89 7.10
N SER A 115 -10.48 -5.95 6.36
CA SER A 115 -9.47 -5.86 5.31
C SER A 115 -9.85 -4.87 4.21
N THR A 116 -11.12 -4.81 3.83
CA THR A 116 -11.60 -3.86 2.81
C THR A 116 -11.45 -2.42 3.29
N VAL A 117 -11.87 -2.12 4.53
CA VAL A 117 -11.72 -0.77 5.11
C VAL A 117 -10.25 -0.39 5.23
N GLY A 118 -9.41 -1.29 5.74
CA GLY A 118 -7.97 -1.06 5.86
C GLY A 118 -7.29 -0.79 4.52
N ALA A 119 -7.61 -1.60 3.50
CA ALA A 119 -7.05 -1.43 2.16
C ALA A 119 -7.53 -0.13 1.49
N ALA A 120 -8.78 0.29 1.71
CA ALA A 120 -9.29 1.56 1.21
C ALA A 120 -8.57 2.77 1.84
N VAL A 121 -8.36 2.75 3.16
CA VAL A 121 -7.59 3.80 3.87
C VAL A 121 -6.16 3.88 3.33
N ALA A 122 -5.50 2.74 3.19
CA ALA A 122 -4.14 2.67 2.68
C ALA A 122 -4.02 3.11 1.21
N LEU A 123 -4.99 2.76 0.37
CA LEU A 123 -5.02 3.20 -1.02
C LEU A 123 -5.17 4.72 -1.11
N VAL A 124 -6.19 5.29 -0.47
CA VAL A 124 -6.44 6.74 -0.54
C VAL A 124 -5.28 7.52 0.06
N GLY A 125 -4.87 7.19 1.29
CA GLY A 125 -3.80 7.92 1.97
C GLY A 125 -2.43 7.68 1.34
N GLY A 126 -2.15 6.47 0.86
CA GLY A 126 -0.92 6.13 0.14
C GLY A 126 -0.80 6.87 -1.18
N SER A 127 -1.90 6.94 -1.96
CA SER A 127 -1.94 7.73 -3.20
C SER A 127 -1.79 9.23 -2.94
N VAL A 128 -2.46 9.78 -1.93
CA VAL A 128 -2.31 11.19 -1.55
C VAL A 128 -0.88 11.50 -1.13
N GLY A 129 -0.27 10.65 -0.29
CA GLY A 129 1.13 10.79 0.10
C GLY A 129 2.07 10.72 -1.11
N GLY A 130 1.85 9.76 -2.02
CA GLY A 130 2.61 9.62 -3.26
C GLY A 130 2.54 10.84 -4.17
N LEU A 131 1.35 11.43 -4.35
CA LEU A 131 1.17 12.68 -5.12
C LEU A 131 1.92 13.85 -4.48
N ARG A 132 1.98 13.92 -3.14
CA ARG A 132 2.77 14.95 -2.44
C ARG A 132 4.27 14.76 -2.63
N PHE A 133 4.77 13.53 -2.60
CA PHE A 133 6.17 13.25 -2.95
C PHE A 133 6.50 13.66 -4.37
N GLN A 134 5.61 13.35 -5.32
CA GLN A 134 5.78 13.76 -6.71
C GLN A 134 5.81 15.29 -6.83
N SER A 135 4.89 15.98 -6.16
CA SER A 135 4.85 17.46 -6.14
C SER A 135 6.15 18.05 -5.59
N ALA A 136 6.63 17.52 -4.46
CA ALA A 136 7.88 17.95 -3.84
C ALA A 136 9.08 17.73 -4.77
N ALA A 137 9.14 16.57 -5.44
CA ALA A 137 10.21 16.27 -6.40
C ALA A 137 10.19 17.24 -7.58
N THR A 138 9.01 17.52 -8.16
CA THR A 138 8.88 18.45 -9.30
C THR A 138 9.18 19.91 -8.95
N SER A 139 9.16 20.29 -7.67
CA SER A 139 9.46 21.66 -7.24
C SER A 139 10.94 21.90 -6.89
N THR A 140 11.71 20.84 -6.63
CA THR A 140 13.08 20.97 -6.09
C THR A 140 14.15 20.30 -6.95
N MET A 141 13.77 19.32 -7.76
CA MET A 141 14.69 18.52 -8.59
C MET A 141 14.12 18.34 -10.00
N GLU A 142 14.98 17.88 -10.90
CA GLU A 142 14.62 17.51 -12.27
C GLU A 142 15.26 16.15 -12.63
N GLY A 143 14.92 15.63 -13.81
CA GLY A 143 15.49 14.38 -14.31
C GLY A 143 14.91 13.10 -13.68
N MET A 144 15.68 12.02 -13.76
CA MET A 144 15.30 10.65 -13.46
C MET A 144 14.81 10.44 -12.03
N LEU A 145 15.25 11.26 -11.08
CA LEU A 145 14.81 11.20 -9.68
C LEU A 145 13.33 11.61 -9.54
N VAL A 146 12.84 12.57 -10.33
CA VAL A 146 11.42 12.95 -10.36
C VAL A 146 10.57 11.82 -10.93
N ASP A 147 11.04 11.21 -12.02
CA ASP A 147 10.37 10.06 -12.63
C ASP A 147 10.32 8.86 -11.67
N THR A 148 11.41 8.62 -10.93
CA THR A 148 11.47 7.58 -9.91
C THR A 148 10.42 7.79 -8.83
N GLN A 149 10.22 9.02 -8.35
CA GLN A 149 9.16 9.32 -7.38
C GLN A 149 7.77 9.10 -7.98
N THR A 150 7.58 9.45 -9.25
CA THR A 150 6.32 9.21 -9.98
C THR A 150 6.01 7.71 -10.08
N TYR A 151 6.99 6.90 -10.50
CA TYR A 151 6.82 5.45 -10.59
C TYR A 151 6.56 4.81 -9.22
N LEU A 152 7.25 5.28 -8.17
CA LEU A 152 7.04 4.77 -6.82
C LEU A 152 5.63 5.09 -6.29
N ALA A 153 5.11 6.29 -6.57
CA ALA A 153 3.75 6.68 -6.21
C ALA A 153 2.70 5.82 -6.94
N LEU A 154 2.89 5.55 -8.23
CA LEU A 154 2.02 4.68 -9.02
C LEU A 154 2.07 3.23 -8.55
N ALA A 155 3.27 2.69 -8.33
CA ALA A 155 3.46 1.33 -7.86
C ALA A 155 2.76 1.09 -6.51
N CYS A 156 2.88 2.03 -5.57
CA CYS A 156 2.21 1.93 -4.28
C CYS A 156 0.68 1.95 -4.41
N SER A 157 0.14 2.79 -5.30
CA SER A 157 -1.29 2.86 -5.60
C SER A 157 -1.82 1.58 -6.25
N VAL A 158 -1.05 0.98 -7.17
CA VAL A 158 -1.42 -0.29 -7.81
C VAL A 158 -1.42 -1.42 -6.79
N MET A 159 -0.39 -1.54 -5.94
CA MET A 159 -0.29 -2.61 -4.95
C MET A 159 -1.39 -2.52 -3.89
N THR A 160 -1.66 -1.32 -3.36
CA THR A 160 -2.78 -1.11 -2.42
C THR A 160 -4.14 -1.36 -3.08
N GLY A 161 -4.30 -1.00 -4.36
CA GLY A 161 -5.48 -1.31 -5.16
C GLY A 161 -5.69 -2.82 -5.38
N LEU A 162 -4.62 -3.59 -5.57
CA LEU A 162 -4.67 -5.05 -5.62
C LEU A 162 -5.09 -5.65 -4.27
N CYS A 163 -4.55 -5.13 -3.16
CA CYS A 163 -5.00 -5.54 -1.82
C CYS A 163 -6.49 -5.27 -1.62
N LEU A 164 -6.99 -4.11 -2.03
CA LEU A 164 -8.41 -3.79 -1.95
C LEU A 164 -9.25 -4.75 -2.80
N SER A 165 -8.84 -4.99 -4.04
CA SER A 165 -9.54 -5.91 -4.96
C SER A 165 -9.64 -7.32 -4.38
N MET A 166 -8.54 -7.83 -3.81
CA MET A 166 -8.51 -9.14 -3.16
C MET A 166 -9.35 -9.18 -1.87
N ALA A 167 -9.33 -8.13 -1.05
CA ALA A 167 -10.12 -8.05 0.18
C ALA A 167 -11.64 -8.04 -0.08
N VAL A 168 -12.03 -7.44 -1.20
CA VAL A 168 -13.43 -7.30 -1.61
C VAL A 168 -13.99 -8.59 -2.23
N LEU A 169 -13.16 -9.38 -2.92
CA LEU A 169 -13.60 -10.54 -3.69
C LEU A 169 -14.42 -11.59 -2.87
N PRO A 170 -14.05 -11.94 -1.62
CA PRO A 170 -14.84 -12.85 -0.78
C PRO A 170 -16.23 -12.31 -0.40
N LEU A 171 -16.44 -10.99 -0.46
CA LEU A 171 -17.73 -10.35 -0.15
C LEU A 171 -18.73 -10.45 -1.31
N PHE A 172 -18.25 -10.63 -2.55
CA PHE A 172 -19.10 -10.72 -3.74
C PHE A 172 -19.20 -12.15 -4.29
N ASN A 173 -18.15 -12.95 -4.16
CA ASN A 173 -18.17 -14.33 -4.65
C ASN A 173 -19.15 -15.18 -3.84
N HIS A 174 -20.22 -15.64 -4.49
CA HIS A 174 -21.31 -16.38 -3.86
C HIS A 174 -20.83 -17.60 -3.05
N ARG A 175 -19.90 -18.40 -3.59
CA ARG A 175 -19.39 -19.60 -2.91
C ARG A 175 -18.53 -19.26 -1.69
N ALA A 176 -17.77 -18.16 -1.76
CA ALA A 176 -17.00 -17.65 -0.63
C ALA A 176 -17.93 -17.09 0.46
N ARG A 177 -18.99 -16.38 0.06
CA ARG A 177 -20.00 -15.86 0.99
C ARG A 177 -20.67 -16.99 1.77
N LEU A 178 -21.05 -18.09 1.12
CA LEU A 178 -21.60 -19.26 1.82
C LEU A 178 -20.65 -19.86 2.86
N ALA A 179 -19.34 -19.72 2.67
CA ALA A 179 -18.36 -20.17 3.66
C ALA A 179 -18.15 -19.18 4.81
N LEU A 180 -18.40 -17.88 4.59
CA LEU A 180 -18.16 -16.78 5.54
C LEU A 180 -19.41 -16.36 6.33
N PHE A 181 -20.57 -16.51 5.70
CA PHE A 181 -21.90 -16.19 6.20
C PHE A 181 -22.77 -17.43 5.99
N PRO A 182 -22.56 -18.51 6.75
CA PRO A 182 -23.51 -19.61 6.75
C PRO A 182 -24.88 -19.04 7.14
N GLU A 183 -25.93 -19.38 6.39
CA GLU A 183 -27.29 -19.07 6.82
C GLU A 183 -27.48 -19.70 8.21
N GLU A 184 -27.89 -18.88 9.19
CA GLU A 184 -28.31 -19.41 10.48
C GLU A 184 -29.52 -20.32 10.22
N GLU A 185 -29.39 -21.61 10.50
CA GLU A 185 -30.53 -22.55 10.59
C GLU A 185 -31.49 -22.11 11.71
#